data_AF-A0A4Y2R6S7-F1
#
_entry.id   AF-A0A4Y2R6S7-F1
#
_cell.length_a   1.000
_cell.length_b   1.000
_cell.length_c   1.000
_cell.angle_alpha   90.00
_cell.angle_beta   90.00
_cell.angle_gamma   90.00
#
_symmetry.space_group_name_H-M   'P 1'
#
loop_
_entity.id
_entity.type
_entity.pdbx_description
1 polymer ?
#
loop_
_entity_poly.entity_id
_entity_poly.type
_entity_poly.pdbx_seq_one_letter_code
_entity_poly.pdbx_strand_id
1 'polypeptide(L)'
;MTSAVLDFEGFQLSPGRFIVKELVVCAVNEDTFCGRWLFKPPHSFKTLHRKRQNKYTWITKFLHHIAWDDGELSYDAFRCLLTVIFETFSYIYVKGLEKKIFLEF
;
A
#
# COMPACT_ATOMS: atom_id res chain seq x y z
N MET A 1 4.46 7.36 -24.00
CA MET A 1 5.03 6.74 -22.80
C MET A 1 3.90 6.58 -21.81
N THR A 2 3.70 5.37 -21.27
CA THR A 2 2.66 5.12 -20.26
C THR A 2 3.16 5.59 -18.92
N SER A 3 2.34 6.33 -18.18
CA SER A 3 2.69 6.81 -16.86
C SER A 3 1.49 6.73 -15.93
N ALA A 4 1.78 6.51 -14.65
CA ALA A 4 0.77 6.40 -13.61
C ALA A 4 1.19 7.15 -12.35
N VAL A 5 0.21 7.59 -11.58
CA VAL A 5 0.37 7.99 -10.18
C VAL A 5 0.04 6.78 -9.33
N LEU A 6 0.91 6.46 -8.37
CA LEU A 6 0.69 5.38 -7.42
C LEU A 6 0.76 5.94 -6.00
N ASP A 7 -0.23 5.57 -5.20
CA ASP A 7 -0.25 5.87 -3.76
C ASP A 7 -0.73 4.66 -2.97
N PHE A 8 -0.35 4.62 -1.69
CA PHE A 8 -0.77 3.54 -0.80
C PHE A 8 -0.98 4.02 0.64
N GLU A 9 -1.91 3.39 1.33
CA GLU A 9 -2.13 3.57 2.77
C GLU A 9 -1.80 2.28 3.52
N GLY A 10 -1.39 2.44 4.79
CA GLY A 10 -1.09 1.28 5.63
C GLY A 10 -0.26 1.62 6.87
N PHE A 11 0.41 0.59 7.39
CA PHE A 11 1.09 0.66 8.69
C PHE A 11 2.61 0.64 8.52
N GLN A 12 3.28 1.71 8.96
CA GLN A 12 4.74 1.76 8.96
C GLN A 12 5.33 0.84 10.04
N LEU A 13 6.21 -0.08 9.63
CA LEU A 13 6.95 -1.00 10.50
C LEU A 13 8.24 -0.36 11.03
N SER A 14 8.96 0.30 10.13
CA SER A 14 10.20 1.06 10.34
C SER A 14 10.34 2.05 9.18
N PRO A 15 11.29 3.02 9.23
CA PRO A 15 11.57 3.88 8.09
C PRO A 15 11.77 3.04 6.80
N GLY A 16 11.08 3.43 5.73
CA GLY A 16 11.11 2.72 4.44
C GLY A 16 10.47 1.32 4.41
N ARG A 17 9.78 0.87 5.47
CA ARG A 17 9.10 -0.45 5.49
C ARG A 17 7.65 -0.31 5.95
N PHE A 18 6.74 -0.81 5.13
CA PHE A 18 5.31 -0.70 5.37
C PHE A 18 4.62 -2.06 5.24
N ILE A 19 3.49 -2.18 5.94
CA ILE A 19 2.43 -3.12 5.59
C ILE A 19 1.38 -2.33 4.83
N VAL A 20 1.30 -2.55 3.53
CA VAL A 20 0.34 -1.86 2.66
C VAL A 20 -1.04 -2.47 2.85
N LYS A 21 -2.03 -1.63 3.14
CA LYS A 21 -3.42 -2.02 3.35
C LYS A 21 -4.29 -1.65 2.16
N GLU A 22 -3.98 -0.54 1.52
CA GLU A 22 -4.65 -0.05 0.33
C GLU A 22 -3.59 0.40 -0.68
N LEU A 23 -3.73 -0.02 -1.93
CA LEU A 23 -2.92 0.47 -3.05
C LEU A 23 -3.86 1.06 -4.11
N VAL A 24 -3.50 2.23 -4.62
CA VAL A 24 -4.21 2.91 -5.70
C VAL A 24 -3.22 3.25 -6.81
N VAL A 25 -3.63 3.01 -8.05
CA VAL A 25 -2.89 3.43 -9.25
C VAL A 25 -3.85 4.13 -10.19
N CYS A 26 -3.43 5.26 -10.76
CA CYS A 26 -4.20 6.02 -11.74
C CYS A 26 -3.30 6.36 -12.94
N ALA A 27 -3.68 5.97 -14.15
CA ALA A 27 -2.96 6.37 -15.35
C ALA A 27 -3.07 7.88 -15.60
N VAL A 28 -1.98 8.52 -16.05
CA VAL A 28 -1.93 9.99 -16.25
C VAL A 28 -2.44 10.41 -17.62
N ASN A 29 -2.22 9.58 -18.64
CA ASN A 29 -2.49 9.91 -20.05
C ASN A 29 -3.50 8.96 -20.72
N GLU A 30 -3.93 7.92 -20.02
CA GLU A 30 -4.96 6.99 -20.49
C GLU A 30 -6.22 7.27 -19.69
N ASP A 31 -7.24 7.85 -20.34
CA ASP A 31 -8.43 8.48 -19.73
C ASP A 31 -9.34 7.58 -18.86
N THR A 32 -8.92 6.36 -18.47
CA THR A 32 -9.85 5.43 -17.79
C THR A 32 -9.26 4.46 -16.77
N PHE A 33 -7.95 4.20 -16.71
CA PHE A 33 -7.45 3.17 -15.78
C PHE A 33 -7.15 3.75 -14.39
N CYS A 34 -8.04 3.42 -13.45
CA CYS A 34 -7.81 3.59 -12.01
C CYS A 34 -8.05 2.25 -11.30
N GLY A 35 -7.02 1.71 -10.69
CA GLY A 35 -7.09 0.49 -9.90
C GLY A 35 -7.00 0.79 -8.40
N ARG A 36 -7.80 0.10 -7.60
CA ARG A 36 -7.76 0.16 -6.13
C ARG A 36 -7.83 -1.26 -5.58
N TRP A 37 -6.94 -1.58 -4.65
CA TRP A 37 -6.85 -2.90 -4.03
C TRP A 37 -6.68 -2.81 -2.53
N LEU A 38 -7.40 -3.66 -1.80
CA LEU A 38 -7.31 -3.79 -0.35
C LEU A 38 -6.72 -5.15 0.02
N PHE A 39 -5.68 -5.14 0.85
CA PHE A 39 -4.93 -6.34 1.22
C PHE A 39 -5.18 -6.73 2.67
N LYS A 40 -5.47 -8.01 2.89
CA LYS A 40 -5.45 -8.65 4.21
C LYS A 40 -4.06 -8.56 4.83
N PRO A 41 -3.94 -8.53 6.16
CA PRO A 41 -2.64 -8.44 6.80
C PRO A 41 -1.84 -9.74 6.59
N PRO A 42 -0.50 -9.67 6.57
CA PRO A 42 0.35 -10.86 6.44
C PRO A 42 0.36 -11.74 7.70
N HIS A 43 -0.16 -11.25 8.82
CA HIS A 43 -0.28 -11.98 10.08
C HIS A 43 -1.37 -11.39 10.97
N SER A 44 -1.79 -12.15 11.99
CA SER A 44 -2.82 -11.71 12.95
C SER A 44 -2.37 -10.48 13.75
N PHE A 45 -3.28 -9.55 14.01
CA PHE A 45 -3.02 -8.36 14.85
C PHE A 45 -2.46 -8.72 16.24
N LYS A 46 -2.86 -9.88 16.76
CA LYS A 46 -2.49 -10.37 18.10
C LYS A 46 -1.00 -10.69 18.21
N THR A 47 -0.29 -10.95 17.10
CA THR A 47 1.15 -11.24 17.12
C THR A 47 2.01 -9.99 17.21
N LEU A 48 1.42 -8.80 16.99
CA LEU A 48 2.11 -7.53 17.17
C LEU A 48 2.37 -7.27 18.65
N HIS A 49 3.51 -6.64 18.97
CA HIS A 49 3.77 -6.17 20.32
C HIS A 49 2.82 -5.03 20.72
N ARG A 50 2.54 -4.87 22.01
CA ARG A 50 1.53 -3.92 22.54
C ARG A 50 1.71 -2.48 22.04
N LYS A 51 2.95 -1.98 21.96
CA LYS A 51 3.24 -0.62 21.45
C LYS A 51 2.80 -0.45 19.98
N ARG A 52 3.02 -1.45 19.12
CA ARG A 52 2.52 -1.47 17.73
C ARG A 52 1.00 -1.57 17.67
N GLN A 53 0.40 -2.43 18.50
CA GLN A 53 -1.06 -2.53 18.56
C GLN A 53 -1.67 -1.16 18.89
N ASN A 54 -1.21 -0.48 19.94
CA ASN A 54 -1.71 0.84 20.31
C ASN A 54 -1.51 1.87 19.19
N LYS A 55 -0.32 1.89 18.56
CA LYS A 55 -0.04 2.78 17.42
C LYS A 55 -1.00 2.52 16.26
N TYR A 56 -1.19 1.27 15.87
CA TYR A 56 -2.00 0.90 14.71
C TYR A 56 -3.49 1.06 14.98
N THR A 57 -3.96 0.85 16.21
CA THR A 57 -5.32 1.22 16.63
C THR A 57 -5.55 2.73 16.49
N TRP A 58 -4.58 3.56 16.91
CA TRP A 58 -4.69 5.01 16.75
C TRP A 58 -4.73 5.41 15.27
N ILE A 59 -3.81 4.87 14.45
CA ILE A 59 -3.78 5.14 13.00
C ILE A 59 -5.08 4.71 12.33
N THR A 60 -5.59 3.52 12.67
CA THR A 60 -6.88 3.04 12.16
C THR A 60 -8.00 4.01 12.54
N LYS A 61 -8.04 4.49 13.78
CA LYS A 61 -9.14 5.34 14.26
C LYS A 61 -9.09 6.76 13.72
N PHE A 62 -7.90 7.30 13.46
CA PHE A 62 -7.73 8.74 13.24
C PHE A 62 -7.03 9.14 11.93
N LEU A 63 -6.50 8.20 11.16
CA LEU A 63 -5.79 8.51 9.91
C LEU A 63 -6.52 7.94 8.69
N HIS A 64 -6.38 6.65 8.41
CA HIS A 64 -6.85 6.05 7.16
C HIS A 64 -8.12 5.21 7.30
N HIS A 65 -8.61 4.94 8.52
CA HIS A 65 -9.88 4.21 8.75
C HIS A 65 -9.94 2.78 8.19
N ILE A 66 -8.79 2.14 8.00
CA ILE A 66 -8.68 0.74 7.53
C ILE A 66 -8.27 -0.12 8.71
N ALA A 67 -9.10 -1.08 9.11
CA ALA A 67 -8.76 -1.99 10.19
C ALA A 67 -7.63 -2.94 9.78
N TRP A 68 -6.94 -3.49 10.79
CA TRP A 68 -5.84 -4.41 10.54
C TRP A 68 -6.27 -5.63 9.72
N ASP A 69 -7.43 -6.20 10.02
CA ASP A 69 -7.95 -7.41 9.40
C ASP A 69 -8.78 -7.15 8.12
N ASP A 70 -8.97 -5.88 7.74
CA ASP A 70 -9.69 -5.53 6.50
C ASP A 70 -8.92 -5.97 5.25
N GLY A 71 -9.64 -6.12 4.15
CA GLY A 71 -9.08 -6.41 2.83
C GLY A 71 -9.59 -7.70 2.22
N GLU A 72 -9.49 -7.77 0.90
CA GLU A 72 -10.07 -8.84 0.09
C GLU A 72 -8.97 -9.78 -0.40
N LEU A 73 -7.84 -9.21 -0.82
CA LEU A 73 -6.71 -9.94 -1.36
C LEU A 73 -5.77 -10.43 -0.26
N SER A 74 -5.14 -11.59 -0.48
CA SER A 74 -4.02 -12.02 0.37
C SER A 74 -2.84 -11.05 0.20
N TYR A 75 -1.99 -10.97 1.22
CA TYR A 75 -0.81 -10.09 1.15
C TYR A 75 0.21 -10.59 0.10
N ASP A 76 0.18 -11.87 -0.29
CA ASP A 76 1.03 -12.41 -1.35
C ASP A 76 0.69 -11.81 -2.73
N ALA A 77 -0.58 -11.44 -2.96
CA ALA A 77 -1.01 -10.82 -4.19
C ALA A 77 -0.41 -9.41 -4.40
N PHE A 78 -0.02 -8.73 -3.32
CA PHE A 78 0.57 -7.39 -3.37
C PHE A 78 1.82 -7.34 -4.25
N ARG A 79 2.72 -8.32 -4.12
CA ARG A 79 3.96 -8.38 -4.91
C ARG A 79 3.67 -8.60 -6.38
N CYS A 80 2.78 -9.55 -6.69
CA CYS A 80 2.40 -9.85 -8.07
C CYS A 80 1.78 -8.62 -8.74
N LEU A 81 0.91 -7.90 -8.01
CA LEU A 81 0.28 -6.70 -8.51
C LEU A 81 1.29 -5.58 -8.79
N LEU A 82 2.25 -5.36 -7.89
CA LEU A 82 3.30 -4.36 -8.12
C LEU A 82 4.16 -4.68 -9.33
N THR A 83 4.53 -5.96 -9.53
CA THR A 83 5.25 -6.39 -10.74
C THR A 83 4.48 -6.01 -12.00
N VAL A 84 3.18 -6.35 -12.07
CA VAL A 84 2.33 -6.01 -13.21
C VAL A 84 2.26 -4.50 -13.44
N ILE A 85 2.08 -3.70 -12.37
CA ILE A 85 2.04 -2.24 -12.49
C ILE A 85 3.37 -1.69 -13.02
N PHE A 86 4.50 -2.18 -12.49
CA PHE A 86 5.84 -1.71 -12.86
C PHE A 86 6.24 -2.12 -14.27
N GLU A 87 5.73 -3.24 -14.78
CA GLU A 87 5.91 -3.65 -16.18
C GLU A 87 4.98 -2.87 -17.14
N THR A 88 3.81 -2.45 -16.67
CA THR A 88 2.80 -1.75 -17.49
C THR A 88 3.15 -0.27 -17.72
N PHE A 89 3.64 0.42 -16.68
CA PHE A 89 3.88 1.86 -16.72
C PHE A 89 5.38 2.17 -16.78
N SER A 90 5.80 2.90 -17.81
CA SER A 90 7.20 3.33 -17.95
C SER A 90 7.64 4.33 -16.86
N TYR A 91 6.70 5.12 -16.34
CA TYR A 91 6.95 6.10 -15.28
C TYR A 91 5.88 6.01 -14.21
N ILE A 92 6.31 5.89 -12.96
CA ILE A 92 5.43 5.86 -11.79
C ILE A 92 5.76 7.06 -10.91
N TYR A 93 4.79 7.94 -10.75
CA TYR A 93 4.86 9.09 -9.86
C TYR A 93 4.31 8.69 -8.50
N VAL A 94 5.11 8.91 -7.46
CA VAL A 94 4.74 8.63 -6.07
C VAL A 94 4.94 9.88 -5.24
N LYS A 95 3.97 10.21 -4.41
CA LYS A 95 4.09 11.35 -3.49
C LYS A 95 4.80 10.91 -2.20
N GLY A 96 5.95 11.52 -1.93
CA GLY A 96 6.71 11.35 -0.68
C GLY A 96 7.90 10.40 -0.81
N LEU A 97 9.04 10.83 -0.23
CA LEU A 97 10.32 10.12 -0.33
C LEU A 97 10.26 8.71 0.29
N GLU A 98 9.60 8.54 1.44
CA GLU A 98 9.53 7.23 2.09
C GLU A 98 8.74 6.20 1.28
N LYS A 99 7.64 6.61 0.63
CA LYS A 99 6.83 5.73 -0.22
C LYS A 99 7.59 5.36 -1.49
N LYS A 100 8.31 6.32 -2.09
CA LYS A 100 9.22 6.07 -3.21
C LYS A 100 10.28 5.02 -2.85
N ILE A 101 11.01 5.23 -1.75
CA ILE A 101 12.06 4.29 -1.30
C ILE A 101 11.49 2.89 -1.07
N PHE A 102 10.29 2.78 -0.49
CA PHE A 102 9.65 1.49 -0.25
C PHE A 102 9.31 0.73 -1.55
N LEU A 103 9.01 1.45 -2.63
CA LEU A 103 8.59 0.89 -3.92
C LEU A 103 9.76 0.60 -4.86
N GLU A 104 10.95 1.14 -4.63
CA GLU A 104 12.18 0.92 -5.41
C GLU A 104 12.94 -0.37 -5.03
N PHE A 105 12.23 -1.42 -4.61
CA PHE A 105 12.84 -2.67 -4.11
C PHE A 105 13.37 -3.60 -5.20
#